data_AF-A0A5B9E282-F1
#
_entry.id   AF-A0A5B9E282-F1
#
_cell.length_a   1.000
_cell.length_b   1.000
_cell.length_c   1.000
_cell.angle_alpha   90.00
_cell.angle_beta   90.00
_cell.angle_gamma   90.00
#
_symmetry.space_group_name_H-M   'P 1'
#
loop_
_entity.id
_entity.type
_entity.pdbx_description
1 polymer ?
#
loop_
_entity_poly.entity_id
_entity_poly.type
_entity_poly.pdbx_seq_one_letter_code
_entity_poly.pdbx_strand_id
1 'polypeptide(L)'
;MAYVLFIVSGFVLAFFSWLRPRYTRALGAVLLIFTIAFAGLRGDSMDYGQYVIMFHNMHDSLLSYPARLYVGKDPLFGALIIAIQSLGLGPQWLFLTAVALALAAKARAFVDVFGAIVTPLFATICMTYFLHEFTQIRVAIALGFAFLALVELCNGRKMRWVIYSIIAVGFHVSALALIPFELPLAFGMRTRMTWSLSGLSLVMLAAIGNFLSSFASYDGRVTVYIGDTGLTTHMLIVGTFKIAIVVFLSIYLTAKAAESPERKLLMQSCLLAVVGYVLMIIFMDRASGFAFRIYELFDAFSVFVIAAAFLRRSVPSWFGAFAYCAVLLILLSTSALLLPYQLAPLSSY
;
A
#
# COMPACT_ATOMS: atom_id res chain seq x y z
N MET A 1 17.34 -17.36 -1.04
CA MET A 1 16.61 -18.48 -0.37
C MET A 1 15.50 -17.99 0.55
N ALA A 2 15.75 -17.05 1.49
CA ALA A 2 14.74 -16.57 2.44
C ALA A 2 13.42 -16.07 1.80
N TYR A 3 13.50 -15.25 0.76
CA TYR A 3 12.32 -14.76 0.04
C TYR A 3 11.45 -15.87 -0.56
N VAL A 4 12.09 -16.88 -1.17
CA VAL A 4 11.38 -18.03 -1.74
C VAL A 4 10.67 -18.81 -0.65
N LEU A 5 11.34 -19.10 0.46
CA LEU A 5 10.74 -19.78 1.61
C LEU A 5 9.55 -18.98 2.17
N PHE A 6 9.68 -17.66 2.25
CA PHE A 6 8.61 -16.78 2.71
C PHE A 6 7.38 -16.85 1.80
N ILE A 7 7.56 -16.70 0.49
CA ILE A 7 6.47 -16.75 -0.50
C ILE A 7 5.82 -18.14 -0.53
N VAL A 8 6.62 -19.21 -0.55
CA VAL A 8 6.13 -20.59 -0.56
C VAL A 8 5.34 -20.88 0.72
N SER A 9 5.81 -20.44 1.88
CA SER A 9 5.08 -20.59 3.14
C SER A 9 3.74 -19.86 3.10
N GLY A 10 3.70 -18.63 2.57
CA GLY A 10 2.47 -17.88 2.34
C GLY A 10 1.47 -18.62 1.45
N PHE A 11 1.96 -19.17 0.33
CA PHE A 11 1.16 -19.99 -0.58
C PHE A 11 0.61 -21.25 0.09
N VAL A 12 1.47 -22.00 0.80
CA VAL A 12 1.07 -23.22 1.51
C VAL A 12 0.00 -22.93 2.55
N LEU A 13 0.16 -21.88 3.37
CA LEU A 13 -0.84 -21.49 4.37
C LEU A 13 -2.17 -21.06 3.72
N ALA A 14 -2.12 -20.30 2.63
CA ALA A 14 -3.31 -19.92 1.87
C ALA A 14 -4.01 -21.16 1.28
N PHE A 15 -3.26 -22.06 0.66
CA PHE A 15 -3.78 -23.31 0.09
C PHE A 15 -4.44 -24.21 1.15
N PHE A 16 -3.80 -24.40 2.30
CA PHE A 16 -4.39 -25.14 3.41
C PHE A 16 -5.67 -24.50 3.93
N SER A 17 -5.74 -23.16 3.96
CA SER A 17 -6.97 -22.45 4.34
C SER A 17 -8.11 -22.70 3.36
N TRP A 18 -7.81 -22.89 2.07
CA TRP A 18 -8.81 -23.20 1.06
C TRP A 18 -9.39 -24.61 1.24
N LEU A 19 -8.53 -25.58 1.56
CA LEU A 19 -8.92 -26.96 1.84
C LEU A 19 -9.64 -27.12 3.19
N ARG A 20 -9.24 -26.35 4.20
CA ARG A 20 -9.77 -26.44 5.57
C ARG A 20 -10.18 -25.07 6.11
N PRO A 21 -11.34 -24.52 5.67
CA PRO A 21 -11.79 -23.18 6.06
C PRO A 21 -11.91 -22.94 7.57
N ARG A 22 -12.11 -24.00 8.36
CA ARG A 22 -12.16 -23.92 9.84
C ARG A 22 -10.89 -23.34 10.47
N TYR A 23 -9.74 -23.48 9.79
CA TYR A 23 -8.43 -23.04 10.30
C TYR A 23 -7.98 -21.69 9.75
N THR A 24 -8.76 -21.05 8.87
CA THR A 24 -8.39 -19.81 8.18
C THR A 24 -7.93 -18.70 9.11
N ARG A 25 -8.55 -18.56 10.30
CA ARG A 25 -8.15 -17.55 11.30
C ARG A 25 -6.79 -17.85 11.92
N ALA A 26 -6.57 -19.10 12.35
CA ALA A 26 -5.31 -19.52 12.95
C ALA A 26 -4.16 -19.44 11.94
N LEU A 27 -4.36 -19.95 10.72
CA LEU A 27 -3.38 -19.86 9.63
C LEU A 27 -3.09 -18.41 9.24
N GLY A 28 -4.11 -17.56 9.25
CA GLY A 28 -3.96 -16.12 9.02
C GLY A 28 -3.15 -15.43 10.11
N ALA A 29 -3.35 -15.78 11.38
CA ALA A 29 -2.55 -15.26 12.49
C ALA A 29 -1.08 -15.70 12.39
N VAL A 30 -0.82 -16.97 12.06
CA VAL A 30 0.54 -17.48 11.82
C VAL A 30 1.21 -16.73 10.68
N LEU A 31 0.53 -16.56 9.54
CA LEU A 31 1.07 -15.83 8.40
C LEU A 31 1.32 -14.36 8.75
N LEU A 32 0.44 -13.72 9.52
CA LEU A 32 0.59 -12.33 9.96
C LEU A 32 1.81 -12.15 10.88
N ILE A 33 2.00 -13.04 11.87
CA ILE A 33 3.18 -12.98 12.74
C ILE A 33 4.45 -13.19 11.92
N PHE A 34 4.42 -14.16 11.00
CA PHE A 34 5.56 -14.44 10.14
C PHE A 34 5.90 -13.28 9.21
N THR A 35 4.90 -12.62 8.61
CA THR A 35 5.12 -11.43 7.75
C THR A 35 5.58 -10.22 8.54
N ILE A 36 5.12 -10.04 9.78
CA ILE A 36 5.65 -9.01 10.69
C ILE A 36 7.10 -9.28 11.02
N ALA A 37 7.44 -10.51 11.42
CA ALA A 37 8.82 -10.86 11.75
C ALA A 37 9.75 -10.74 10.54
N PHE A 38 9.33 -11.20 9.36
CA PHE A 38 10.14 -11.19 8.15
C PHE A 38 10.56 -9.77 7.75
N ALA A 39 9.63 -8.81 7.69
CA ALA A 39 9.97 -7.43 7.38
C ALA A 39 10.53 -6.68 8.59
N GLY A 40 9.99 -6.91 9.79
CA GLY A 40 10.33 -6.17 11.00
C GLY A 40 11.67 -6.53 11.62
N LEU A 41 12.27 -7.69 11.28
CA LEU A 41 13.60 -8.12 11.77
C LEU A 41 14.70 -8.03 10.69
N ARG A 42 14.41 -7.42 9.55
CA ARG A 42 15.41 -7.21 8.49
C ARG A 42 16.50 -6.24 8.94
N GLY A 43 17.73 -6.48 8.51
CA GLY A 43 18.91 -5.65 8.80
C GLY A 43 19.35 -4.72 7.69
N ASP A 44 18.83 -4.90 6.48
CA ASP A 44 19.10 -3.99 5.36
C ASP A 44 17.93 -3.96 4.37
N SER A 45 17.71 -2.79 3.78
CA SER A 45 16.82 -2.54 2.64
C SER A 45 17.12 -1.16 2.06
N MET A 46 16.61 -0.87 0.85
CA MET A 46 16.90 0.39 0.12
C MET A 46 16.77 1.66 0.97
N ASP A 47 15.81 1.72 1.89
CA ASP A 47 15.56 2.88 2.75
C ASP A 47 15.99 2.67 4.22
N TYR A 48 16.49 1.49 4.59
CA TYR A 48 16.80 1.12 5.98
C TYR A 48 17.75 2.13 6.64
N GLY A 49 18.90 2.40 6.02
CA GLY A 49 19.89 3.34 6.55
C GLY A 49 19.35 4.75 6.74
N GLN A 50 18.45 5.20 5.84
CA GLN A 50 17.83 6.52 5.96
C GLN A 50 16.88 6.61 7.16
N TYR A 51 16.16 5.54 7.48
CA TYR A 51 15.33 5.49 8.68
C TYR A 51 16.16 5.41 9.97
N VAL A 52 17.29 4.69 9.96
CA VAL A 52 18.21 4.66 11.11
C VAL A 52 18.81 6.05 11.37
N ILE A 53 19.29 6.73 10.33
CA ILE A 53 19.78 8.12 10.44
C ILE A 53 18.68 9.04 10.95
N MET A 54 17.46 8.92 10.42
CA MET A 54 16.31 9.72 10.87
C MET A 54 16.00 9.48 12.35
N PHE A 55 16.06 8.22 12.80
CA PHE A 55 15.87 7.86 14.20
C PHE A 55 16.89 8.58 15.09
N HIS A 56 18.19 8.46 14.80
CA HIS A 56 19.23 9.14 15.59
C HIS A 56 19.13 10.67 15.53
N ASN A 57 18.92 11.24 14.34
CA ASN A 57 18.74 12.69 14.16
C ASN A 57 17.58 13.24 14.98
N MET A 58 16.50 12.47 15.18
CA MET A 58 15.39 12.88 16.04
C MET A 58 15.76 12.90 17.53
N HIS A 59 16.61 11.98 17.97
CA HIS A 59 17.13 11.94 19.34
C HIS A 59 18.04 13.15 19.60
N ASP A 60 18.96 13.41 18.67
CA ASP A 60 19.99 14.44 18.79
C ASP A 60 19.48 15.85 18.46
N SER A 61 18.25 15.98 17.96
CA SER A 61 17.66 17.25 17.55
C SER A 61 17.45 18.19 18.75
N LEU A 62 18.02 19.39 18.66
CA LEU A 62 17.79 20.49 19.61
C LEU A 62 16.39 21.14 19.45
N LEU A 63 15.60 20.73 18.45
CA LEU A 63 14.27 21.28 18.24
C LEU A 63 13.35 20.89 19.41
N SER A 64 12.54 21.85 19.87
CA SER A 64 11.48 21.62 20.84
C SER A 64 10.26 20.96 20.20
N TYR A 65 9.40 20.39 21.03
CA TYR A 65 8.08 19.92 20.60
C TYR A 65 7.18 21.13 20.28
N PRO A 66 6.37 21.11 19.19
CA PRO A 66 6.13 20.00 18.26
C PRO A 66 7.04 19.99 17.02
N ALA A 67 7.93 20.96 16.85
CA ALA A 67 8.79 21.09 15.66
C ALA A 67 9.63 19.83 15.38
N ARG A 68 10.07 19.15 16.45
CA ARG A 68 10.79 17.87 16.36
C ARG A 68 10.03 16.77 15.61
N LEU A 69 8.69 16.76 15.62
CA LEU A 69 7.89 15.76 14.90
C LEU A 69 8.12 15.80 13.39
N TYR A 70 8.39 16.98 12.83
CA TYR A 70 8.58 17.17 11.40
C TYR A 70 9.97 16.71 10.92
N VAL A 71 10.90 16.41 11.82
CA VAL A 71 12.16 15.73 11.48
C VAL A 71 11.89 14.31 10.95
N GLY A 72 10.84 13.66 11.46
CA GLY A 72 10.31 12.39 10.93
C GLY A 72 9.65 12.50 9.56
N LYS A 73 9.64 13.70 8.96
CA LYS A 73 8.93 14.15 7.75
C LYS A 73 7.40 14.12 7.86
N ASP A 74 6.83 13.11 8.51
CA ASP A 74 5.40 12.93 8.71
C ASP A 74 5.07 12.93 10.23
N PRO A 75 4.09 13.72 10.73
CA PRO A 75 3.91 13.96 12.17
C PRO A 75 3.66 12.71 13.03
N LEU A 76 2.82 11.78 12.59
CA LEU A 76 2.54 10.56 13.37
C LEU A 76 3.70 9.56 13.31
N PHE A 77 4.48 9.57 12.22
CA PHE A 77 5.69 8.77 12.16
C PHE A 77 6.78 9.32 13.08
N GLY A 78 6.93 10.65 13.14
CA GLY A 78 7.79 11.31 14.13
C GLY A 78 7.35 11.00 15.56
N ALA A 79 6.04 11.03 15.85
CA ALA A 79 5.51 10.66 17.16
C ALA A 79 5.82 9.20 17.52
N LEU A 80 5.74 8.27 16.54
CA LEU A 80 6.13 6.88 16.72
C LEU A 80 7.62 6.76 17.08
N ILE A 81 8.52 7.47 16.39
CA ILE A 81 9.96 7.47 16.70
C ILE A 81 10.19 7.96 18.13
N ILE A 82 9.58 9.07 18.54
CA ILE A 82 9.72 9.61 19.90
C ILE A 82 9.22 8.61 20.94
N ALA A 83 8.10 7.93 20.69
CA ALA A 83 7.56 6.93 21.60
C ALA A 83 8.48 5.70 21.75
N ILE A 84 9.14 5.26 20.68
CA ILE A 84 10.13 4.17 20.75
C ILE A 84 11.38 4.63 21.53
N GLN A 85 11.85 5.85 21.28
CA GLN A 85 13.01 6.42 21.98
C GLN A 85 12.77 6.64 23.46
N SER A 86 11.56 7.08 23.85
CA SER A 86 11.21 7.28 25.27
C SER A 86 11.16 5.98 26.07
N LEU A 87 11.03 4.83 25.39
CA LEU A 87 11.15 3.50 25.99
C LEU A 87 12.59 2.98 26.04
N GLY A 88 13.57 3.75 25.54
CA GLY A 88 14.98 3.33 25.48
C GLY A 88 15.26 2.24 24.45
N LEU A 89 14.38 2.07 23.45
CA LEU A 89 14.48 1.03 22.44
C LEU A 89 15.28 1.47 21.21
N GLY A 90 15.96 0.53 20.56
CA GLY A 90 16.74 0.80 19.35
C GLY A 90 15.89 0.99 18.07
N PRO A 91 16.53 1.35 16.94
CA PRO A 91 15.86 1.55 15.65
C PRO A 91 15.18 0.26 15.13
N GLN A 92 15.59 -0.93 15.56
CA GLN A 92 14.91 -2.16 15.12
C GLN A 92 13.43 -2.20 15.57
N TRP A 93 13.14 -1.67 16.75
CA TRP A 93 11.77 -1.58 17.26
C TRP A 93 10.90 -0.60 16.46
N LEU A 94 11.50 0.41 15.84
CA LEU A 94 10.78 1.26 14.89
C LEU A 94 10.27 0.42 13.71
N PHE A 95 11.13 -0.38 13.07
CA PHE A 95 10.74 -1.23 11.95
C PHE A 95 9.70 -2.28 12.34
N LEU A 96 9.92 -2.97 13.46
CA LEU A 96 8.99 -3.99 13.95
C LEU A 96 7.61 -3.39 14.25
N THR A 97 7.57 -2.26 14.96
CA THR A 97 6.31 -1.59 15.32
C THR A 97 5.62 -1.01 14.10
N ALA A 98 6.36 -0.38 13.18
CA ALA A 98 5.82 0.17 11.94
C ALA A 98 5.16 -0.93 11.08
N VAL A 99 5.85 -2.05 10.87
CA VAL A 99 5.33 -3.18 10.11
C VAL A 99 4.12 -3.82 10.83
N ALA A 100 4.20 -3.98 12.15
CA ALA A 100 3.08 -4.51 12.93
C ALA A 100 1.83 -3.63 12.82
N LEU A 101 1.97 -2.31 12.93
CA LEU A 101 0.87 -1.35 12.74
C LEU A 101 0.29 -1.44 11.32
N ALA A 102 1.15 -1.42 10.31
CA ALA A 102 0.74 -1.47 8.90
C ALA A 102 -0.05 -2.75 8.58
N LEU A 103 0.44 -3.91 9.03
CA LEU A 103 -0.19 -5.20 8.76
C LEU A 103 -1.40 -5.47 9.66
N ALA A 104 -1.40 -5.01 10.90
CA ALA A 104 -2.58 -5.11 11.77
C ALA A 104 -3.77 -4.31 11.23
N ALA A 105 -3.52 -3.09 10.73
CA ALA A 105 -4.55 -2.27 10.09
C ALA A 105 -5.13 -2.96 8.84
N LYS A 106 -4.27 -3.51 7.96
CA LYS A 106 -4.70 -4.28 6.78
C LYS A 106 -5.46 -5.55 7.18
N ALA A 107 -4.96 -6.31 8.14
CA ALA A 107 -5.60 -7.53 8.64
C ALA A 107 -7.00 -7.23 9.18
N ARG A 108 -7.18 -6.11 9.90
CA ARG A 108 -8.50 -5.69 10.36
C ARG A 108 -9.43 -5.36 9.20
N ALA A 109 -8.96 -4.59 8.20
CA ALA A 109 -9.75 -4.32 7.00
C ALA A 109 -10.16 -5.62 6.28
N PHE A 110 -9.26 -6.60 6.20
CA PHE A 110 -9.53 -7.90 5.60
C PHE A 110 -10.53 -8.75 6.38
N VAL A 111 -10.48 -8.74 7.72
CA VAL A 111 -11.48 -9.41 8.56
C VAL A 111 -12.85 -8.77 8.37
N ASP A 112 -12.92 -7.43 8.36
CA ASP A 112 -14.17 -6.70 8.24
C ASP A 112 -14.86 -6.93 6.88
N VAL A 113 -14.09 -7.15 5.81
CA VAL A 113 -14.61 -7.40 4.46
C VAL A 113 -14.85 -8.89 4.19
N PHE A 114 -13.86 -9.73 4.47
CA PHE A 114 -13.81 -11.12 4.02
C PHE A 114 -14.01 -12.15 5.13
N GLY A 115 -13.98 -11.74 6.40
CA GLY A 115 -13.96 -12.66 7.53
C GLY A 115 -12.70 -13.53 7.61
N ALA A 116 -11.67 -13.22 6.82
CA ALA A 116 -10.46 -14.01 6.64
C ALA A 116 -9.24 -13.12 6.44
N ILE A 117 -8.09 -13.54 6.98
CA ILE A 117 -6.80 -12.79 6.88
C ILE A 117 -5.85 -13.44 5.88
N VAL A 118 -5.76 -14.77 5.89
CA VAL A 118 -4.71 -15.52 5.18
C VAL A 118 -4.71 -15.28 3.67
N THR A 119 -5.85 -15.39 2.99
CA THR A 119 -5.93 -15.21 1.52
C THR A 119 -5.66 -13.77 1.11
N PRO A 120 -6.29 -12.74 1.73
CA PRO A 120 -5.96 -11.35 1.43
C PRO A 120 -4.50 -10.99 1.73
N LEU A 121 -3.94 -11.50 2.83
CA LEU A 121 -2.55 -11.27 3.19
C LEU A 121 -1.58 -11.95 2.21
N PHE A 122 -1.89 -13.15 1.72
CA PHE A 122 -1.14 -13.78 0.64
C PHE A 122 -1.17 -12.95 -0.65
N ALA A 123 -2.32 -12.39 -1.01
CA ALA A 123 -2.41 -11.45 -2.14
C ALA A 123 -1.50 -10.22 -1.90
N THR A 124 -1.50 -9.64 -0.69
CA THR A 124 -0.56 -8.56 -0.33
C THR A 124 0.91 -8.97 -0.52
N ILE A 125 1.30 -10.17 -0.08
CA ILE A 125 2.66 -10.70 -0.23
C ILE A 125 3.08 -10.74 -1.70
N CYS A 126 2.18 -11.18 -2.58
CA CYS A 126 2.48 -11.30 -4.01
C CYS A 126 2.55 -9.96 -4.72
N MET A 127 1.92 -8.92 -4.17
CA MET A 127 1.66 -7.68 -4.90
C MET A 127 2.52 -6.52 -4.44
N THR A 128 2.47 -6.20 -3.15
CA THR A 128 2.93 -4.91 -2.63
C THR A 128 3.87 -5.03 -1.44
N TYR A 129 3.96 -6.21 -0.82
CA TYR A 129 4.68 -6.40 0.45
C TYR A 129 6.15 -5.97 0.42
N PHE A 130 6.89 -6.38 -0.61
CA PHE A 130 8.32 -6.07 -0.71
C PHE A 130 8.61 -4.60 -1.01
N LEU A 131 7.63 -3.90 -1.55
CA LEU A 131 7.74 -2.48 -1.84
C LEU A 131 7.32 -1.63 -0.65
N HIS A 132 6.19 -1.92 -0.02
CA HIS A 132 5.69 -1.06 1.05
C HIS A 132 6.23 -1.50 2.41
N GLU A 133 5.96 -2.73 2.82
CA GLU A 133 6.31 -3.21 4.16
C GLU A 133 7.83 -3.41 4.35
N PHE A 134 8.57 -3.66 3.27
CA PHE A 134 10.02 -3.94 3.32
C PHE A 134 10.91 -2.73 3.00
N THR A 135 10.47 -1.77 2.17
CA THR A 135 11.26 -0.54 1.90
C THR A 135 10.54 0.71 2.39
N GLN A 136 9.30 0.95 1.96
CA GLN A 136 8.57 2.19 2.23
C GLN A 136 7.64 2.13 3.47
N ILE A 137 8.18 1.86 4.67
CA ILE A 137 7.37 1.56 5.87
C ILE A 137 6.32 2.63 6.23
N ARG A 138 6.59 3.91 5.96
CA ARG A 138 5.64 5.01 6.21
C ARG A 138 4.41 4.92 5.32
N VAL A 139 4.62 4.67 4.03
CA VAL A 139 3.56 4.42 3.04
C VAL A 139 2.77 3.18 3.44
N ALA A 140 3.44 2.13 3.91
CA ALA A 140 2.78 0.89 4.33
C ALA A 140 1.79 1.10 5.48
N ILE A 141 2.16 1.91 6.49
CA ILE A 141 1.25 2.26 7.60
C ILE A 141 0.07 3.07 7.06
N ALA A 142 0.35 4.12 6.27
CA ALA A 142 -0.67 4.98 5.71
C ALA A 142 -1.68 4.18 4.86
N LEU A 143 -1.21 3.24 4.02
CA LEU A 143 -2.05 2.34 3.24
C LEU A 143 -2.92 1.43 4.11
N GLY A 144 -2.39 0.94 5.25
CA GLY A 144 -3.18 0.13 6.18
C GLY A 144 -4.38 0.90 6.73
N PHE A 145 -4.19 2.18 7.10
CA PHE A 145 -5.29 3.04 7.52
C PHE A 145 -6.19 3.49 6.36
N ALA A 146 -5.64 3.71 5.18
CA ALA A 146 -6.43 4.03 3.99
C ALA A 146 -7.36 2.87 3.57
N PHE A 147 -6.92 1.62 3.74
CA PHE A 147 -7.77 0.44 3.55
C PHE A 147 -8.96 0.44 4.53
N LEU A 148 -8.69 0.70 5.81
CA LEU A 148 -9.76 0.86 6.80
C LEU A 148 -10.69 2.02 6.44
N ALA A 149 -10.15 3.17 6.03
CA ALA A 149 -10.94 4.33 5.61
C ALA A 149 -11.91 3.96 4.49
N LEU A 150 -11.43 3.32 3.42
CA LEU A 150 -12.26 2.90 2.30
C LEU A 150 -13.33 1.89 2.73
N VAL A 151 -12.98 0.89 3.55
CA VAL A 151 -13.93 -0.10 4.07
C VAL A 151 -15.04 0.56 4.90
N GLU A 152 -14.68 1.48 5.80
CA GLU A 152 -15.64 2.25 6.58
C GLU A 152 -16.55 3.09 5.70
N LEU A 153 -16.00 3.70 4.65
CA LEU A 153 -16.75 4.51 3.70
C LEU A 153 -17.77 3.68 2.91
N CYS A 154 -17.37 2.52 2.40
CA CYS A 154 -18.25 1.59 1.70
C CYS A 154 -19.38 1.06 2.61
N ASN A 155 -19.11 0.96 3.92
CA ASN A 155 -20.10 0.63 4.94
C ASN A 155 -20.98 1.82 5.39
N GLY A 156 -20.79 3.01 4.81
CA GLY A 156 -21.55 4.23 5.14
C GLY A 156 -21.12 4.92 6.43
N ARG A 157 -20.03 4.48 7.08
CA ARG A 157 -19.54 4.98 8.38
C ARG A 157 -18.58 6.17 8.18
N LYS A 158 -19.12 7.28 7.67
CA LYS A 158 -18.35 8.47 7.23
C LYS A 158 -17.40 9.05 8.29
N MET A 159 -17.83 9.10 9.56
CA MET A 159 -16.95 9.63 10.62
C MET A 159 -15.71 8.77 10.84
N ARG A 160 -15.84 7.44 10.74
CA ARG A 160 -14.69 6.53 10.86
C ARG A 160 -13.77 6.63 9.64
N TRP A 161 -14.34 6.83 8.45
CA TRP A 161 -13.57 7.18 7.25
C TRP A 161 -12.72 8.45 7.48
N VAL A 162 -13.31 9.55 7.97
CA VAL A 162 -12.56 10.80 8.27
C VAL A 162 -11.42 10.53 9.26
N ILE A 163 -11.69 9.82 10.35
CA ILE A 163 -10.67 9.50 11.36
C ILE A 163 -9.51 8.71 10.74
N TYR A 164 -9.79 7.63 10.01
CA TYR A 164 -8.75 6.81 9.41
C TYR A 164 -7.98 7.55 8.30
N SER A 165 -8.64 8.41 7.52
CA SER A 165 -7.98 9.25 6.51
C SER A 165 -7.03 10.27 7.16
N ILE A 166 -7.43 10.90 8.27
CA ILE A 166 -6.54 11.80 9.03
C ILE A 166 -5.32 11.04 9.55
N ILE A 167 -5.52 9.84 10.10
CA ILE A 167 -4.43 8.99 10.59
C ILE A 167 -3.50 8.59 9.43
N ALA A 168 -4.05 8.18 8.29
CA ALA A 168 -3.26 7.83 7.11
C ALA A 168 -2.38 8.99 6.64
N VAL A 169 -2.96 10.20 6.50
CA VAL A 169 -2.23 11.43 6.14
C VAL A 169 -1.16 11.77 7.18
N GLY A 170 -1.44 11.56 8.47
CA GLY A 170 -0.50 11.80 9.54
C GLY A 170 0.74 10.90 9.49
N PHE A 171 0.63 9.67 8.97
CA PHE A 171 1.76 8.76 8.74
C PHE A 171 2.45 8.99 7.41
N HIS A 172 1.70 9.43 6.39
CA HIS A 172 2.28 9.81 5.11
C HIS A 172 1.40 10.76 4.30
N VAL A 173 1.96 11.93 3.95
CA VAL A 173 1.22 12.99 3.25
C VAL A 173 0.61 12.56 1.91
N SER A 174 1.21 11.62 1.18
CA SER A 174 0.67 11.19 -0.12
C SER A 174 -0.69 10.51 -0.03
N ALA A 175 -1.08 10.00 1.15
CA ALA A 175 -2.43 9.47 1.38
C ALA A 175 -3.52 10.52 1.17
N LEU A 176 -3.19 11.81 1.21
CA LEU A 176 -4.11 12.90 0.88
C LEU A 176 -4.65 12.78 -0.55
N ALA A 177 -3.88 12.20 -1.47
CA ALA A 177 -4.29 11.98 -2.85
C ALA A 177 -5.50 11.04 -2.98
N LEU A 178 -5.77 10.19 -1.99
CA LEU A 178 -6.91 9.25 -2.01
C LEU A 178 -8.24 9.95 -1.70
N ILE A 179 -8.22 10.97 -0.83
CA ILE A 179 -9.42 11.65 -0.33
C ILE A 179 -10.30 12.18 -1.47
N PRO A 180 -9.79 12.92 -2.48
CA PRO A 180 -10.60 13.41 -3.59
C PRO A 180 -11.35 12.32 -4.37
N PHE A 181 -10.75 11.12 -4.50
CA PHE A 181 -11.35 9.99 -5.22
C PHE A 181 -12.37 9.23 -4.37
N GLU A 182 -12.30 9.36 -3.04
CA GLU A 182 -13.24 8.78 -2.09
C GLU A 182 -14.43 9.71 -1.78
N LEU A 183 -14.26 11.03 -1.88
CA LEU A 183 -15.31 12.02 -1.59
C LEU A 183 -16.64 11.77 -2.34
N PRO A 184 -16.68 11.42 -3.63
CA PRO A 184 -17.95 11.17 -4.31
C PRO A 184 -18.74 10.04 -3.65
N LEU A 185 -18.06 9.01 -3.15
CA LEU A 185 -18.68 7.92 -2.40
C LEU A 185 -19.20 8.42 -1.03
N ALA A 186 -18.45 9.30 -0.35
CA ALA A 186 -18.87 9.93 0.90
C ALA A 186 -20.15 10.75 0.77
N PHE A 187 -20.39 11.38 -0.38
CA PHE A 187 -21.59 12.18 -0.65
C PHE A 187 -22.71 11.40 -1.36
N GLY A 188 -22.55 10.08 -1.58
CA GLY A 188 -23.56 9.26 -2.25
C GLY A 188 -23.80 9.69 -3.71
N MET A 189 -22.79 10.26 -4.36
CA MET A 189 -22.89 10.74 -5.72
C MET A 189 -23.06 9.57 -6.69
N ARG A 190 -23.86 9.79 -7.75
CA ARG A 190 -24.03 8.78 -8.82
C ARG A 190 -22.69 8.50 -9.49
N THR A 191 -22.46 7.26 -9.90
CA THR A 191 -21.23 6.77 -10.53
C THR A 191 -20.71 7.66 -11.65
N ARG A 192 -21.57 8.20 -12.53
CA ARG A 192 -21.15 9.12 -13.60
C ARG A 192 -20.48 10.39 -13.06
N MET A 193 -21.00 10.93 -11.95
CA MET A 193 -20.46 12.13 -11.30
C MET A 193 -19.19 11.81 -10.50
N THR A 194 -19.07 10.59 -9.96
CA THR A 194 -17.82 10.07 -9.38
C THR A 194 -16.69 10.06 -10.41
N TRP A 195 -16.95 9.60 -11.63
CA TRP A 195 -15.97 9.63 -12.71
C TRP A 195 -15.60 11.06 -13.11
N SER A 196 -16.57 11.98 -13.22
CA SER A 196 -16.30 13.38 -13.55
C SER A 196 -15.48 14.10 -12.47
N LEU A 197 -15.77 13.87 -11.18
CA LEU A 197 -15.00 14.44 -10.07
C LEU A 197 -13.63 13.79 -9.89
N SER A 198 -13.51 12.50 -10.19
CA SER A 198 -12.20 11.85 -10.31
C SER A 198 -11.40 12.50 -11.43
N GLY A 199 -12.03 12.76 -12.58
CA GLY A 199 -11.47 13.54 -13.69
C GLY A 199 -11.02 14.95 -13.29
N LEU A 200 -11.83 15.69 -12.53
CA LEU A 200 -11.46 17.00 -12.02
C LEU A 200 -10.30 16.92 -11.00
N SER A 201 -10.31 15.90 -10.14
CA SER A 201 -9.23 15.66 -9.18
C SER A 201 -7.90 15.34 -9.90
N LEU A 202 -7.96 14.61 -11.02
CA LEU A 202 -6.81 14.38 -11.91
C LEU A 202 -6.26 15.70 -12.46
N VAL A 203 -7.13 16.60 -12.93
CA VAL A 203 -6.74 17.92 -13.45
C VAL A 203 -6.13 18.79 -12.34
N MET A 204 -6.70 18.76 -11.14
CA MET A 204 -6.16 19.51 -9.99
C MET A 204 -4.80 18.96 -9.53
N LEU A 205 -4.64 17.64 -9.47
CA LEU A 205 -3.35 16.99 -9.25
C LEU A 205 -2.33 17.37 -10.34
N ALA A 206 -2.79 17.51 -11.60
CA ALA A 206 -1.95 18.00 -12.69
C ALA A 206 -1.47 19.42 -12.51
N ALA A 207 -2.40 20.30 -12.15
CA ALA A 207 -2.11 21.70 -11.88
C ALA A 207 -1.13 21.84 -10.71
N ILE A 208 -1.33 21.07 -9.63
CA ILE A 208 -0.41 21.04 -8.49
C ILE A 208 0.95 20.47 -8.90
N GLY A 209 1.00 19.39 -9.68
CA GLY A 209 2.25 18.84 -10.19
C GLY A 209 3.06 19.84 -11.01
N ASN A 210 2.39 20.56 -11.93
CA ASN A 210 3.01 21.61 -12.75
C ASN A 210 3.44 22.84 -11.89
N PHE A 211 2.67 23.16 -10.86
CA PHE A 211 3.01 24.20 -9.90
C PHE A 211 4.25 23.79 -9.10
N LEU A 212 4.28 22.57 -8.55
CA LEU A 212 5.42 22.03 -7.80
C LEU A 212 6.68 21.87 -8.67
N SER A 213 6.55 21.49 -9.95
CA SER A 213 7.70 21.48 -10.87
C SER A 213 8.26 22.87 -11.13
N SER A 214 7.42 23.91 -11.05
CA SER A 214 7.90 25.30 -11.09
C SER A 214 8.67 25.70 -9.82
N PHE A 215 8.44 25.00 -8.69
CA PHE A 215 9.21 25.14 -7.45
C PHE A 215 10.46 24.26 -7.40
N ALA A 216 10.56 23.23 -8.23
CA ALA A 216 11.73 22.34 -8.33
C ALA A 216 13.02 23.09 -8.70
N SER A 217 12.91 24.25 -9.35
CA SER A 217 14.03 25.16 -9.62
C SER A 217 14.64 25.79 -8.35
N TYR A 218 13.95 25.71 -7.20
CA TYR A 218 14.40 26.27 -5.92
C TYR A 218 14.92 25.22 -4.92
N ASP A 219 14.64 23.92 -5.12
CA ASP A 219 15.14 22.83 -4.28
C ASP A 219 15.82 21.74 -5.13
N GLY A 220 17.15 21.70 -5.08
CA GLY A 220 17.99 20.73 -5.78
C GLY A 220 17.79 19.26 -5.37
N ARG A 221 16.91 18.96 -4.41
CA ARG A 221 16.47 17.58 -4.14
C ARG A 221 15.46 17.07 -5.17
N VAL A 222 14.77 17.96 -5.89
CA VAL A 222 13.81 17.56 -6.92
C VAL A 222 14.51 17.06 -8.18
N THR A 223 15.68 17.62 -8.53
CA THR A 223 16.48 17.20 -9.70
C THR A 223 16.98 15.76 -9.60
N VAL A 224 17.17 15.20 -8.39
CA VAL A 224 17.51 13.79 -8.17
C VAL A 224 16.39 12.84 -8.65
N TYR A 225 15.14 13.32 -8.71
CA TYR A 225 13.99 12.56 -9.21
C TYR A 225 13.64 12.86 -10.68
N ILE A 226 14.36 13.80 -11.33
CA ILE A 226 14.29 14.09 -12.77
C ILE A 226 15.42 13.33 -13.49
N GLY A 227 15.76 12.12 -13.03
CA GLY A 227 16.66 11.23 -13.76
C GLY A 227 15.93 10.61 -14.96
N ASP A 228 16.68 10.34 -16.04
CA ASP A 228 16.26 9.77 -17.34
C ASP A 228 15.42 8.48 -17.27
N THR A 229 14.20 8.55 -16.74
CA THR A 229 13.28 7.40 -16.74
C THR A 229 11.94 7.84 -17.32
N GLY A 230 11.93 7.98 -18.64
CA GLY A 230 10.68 8.00 -19.40
C GLY A 230 9.92 6.69 -19.25
N LEU A 231 8.66 6.71 -19.67
CA LEU A 231 7.78 5.54 -19.68
C LEU A 231 8.37 4.42 -20.55
N THR A 232 8.78 3.30 -19.93
CA THR A 232 9.29 2.16 -20.70
C THR A 232 8.15 1.31 -21.27
N THR A 233 8.37 0.67 -22.42
CA THR A 233 7.41 -0.29 -23.01
C THR A 233 7.07 -1.42 -22.04
N HIS A 234 8.05 -1.87 -21.24
CA HIS A 234 7.83 -2.89 -20.23
C HIS A 234 6.86 -2.43 -19.13
N MET A 235 7.01 -1.21 -18.60
CA MET A 235 6.09 -0.65 -17.61
C MET A 235 4.66 -0.53 -18.16
N LEU A 236 4.51 -0.12 -19.42
CA LEU A 236 3.22 -0.06 -20.10
C LEU A 236 2.56 -1.43 -20.23
N ILE A 237 3.30 -2.45 -20.67
CA ILE A 237 2.77 -3.80 -20.85
C ILE A 237 2.31 -4.36 -19.50
N VAL A 238 3.16 -4.28 -18.47
CA VAL A 238 2.86 -4.77 -17.13
C VAL A 238 1.67 -4.03 -16.52
N GLY A 239 1.69 -2.69 -16.57
CA GLY A 239 0.61 -1.87 -16.02
C GLY A 239 -0.71 -2.15 -16.72
N THR A 240 -0.72 -2.21 -18.05
CA THR A 240 -1.92 -2.53 -18.84
C THR A 240 -2.46 -3.92 -18.51
N PHE A 241 -1.58 -4.92 -18.41
CA PHE A 241 -1.96 -6.29 -18.02
C PHE A 241 -2.61 -6.32 -16.63
N LYS A 242 -1.98 -5.66 -15.64
CA LYS A 242 -2.51 -5.58 -14.27
C LYS A 242 -3.91 -4.96 -14.26
N ILE A 243 -4.06 -3.80 -14.90
CA ILE A 243 -5.34 -3.09 -14.95
C ILE A 243 -6.40 -3.90 -15.70
N ALA A 244 -6.05 -4.55 -16.81
CA ALA A 244 -6.98 -5.39 -17.54
C ALA A 244 -7.53 -6.54 -16.69
N ILE A 245 -6.67 -7.22 -15.92
CA ILE A 245 -7.11 -8.27 -15.00
C ILE A 245 -7.98 -7.71 -13.88
N VAL A 246 -7.57 -6.61 -13.24
CA VAL A 246 -8.33 -6.00 -12.14
C VAL A 246 -9.72 -5.56 -12.61
N VAL A 247 -9.82 -4.94 -13.79
CA VAL A 247 -11.10 -4.56 -14.40
C VAL A 247 -11.94 -5.78 -14.72
N PHE A 248 -11.35 -6.80 -15.38
CA PHE A 248 -12.05 -8.05 -15.69
C PHE A 248 -12.61 -8.72 -14.43
N LEU A 249 -11.78 -8.90 -13.40
CA LEU A 249 -12.19 -9.54 -12.15
C LEU A 249 -13.23 -8.70 -11.40
N SER A 250 -13.08 -7.37 -11.35
CA SER A 250 -14.05 -6.50 -10.71
C SER A 250 -15.43 -6.58 -11.38
N ILE A 251 -15.49 -6.52 -12.72
CA ILE A 251 -16.73 -6.70 -13.48
C ILE A 251 -17.30 -8.10 -13.24
N TYR A 252 -16.48 -9.14 -13.36
CA TYR A 252 -16.91 -10.53 -13.18
C TYR A 252 -17.50 -10.80 -11.79
N LEU A 253 -16.85 -10.30 -10.73
CA LEU A 253 -17.28 -10.48 -9.35
C LEU A 253 -18.54 -9.67 -9.02
N THR A 254 -18.76 -8.55 -9.70
CA THR A 254 -19.87 -7.63 -9.38
C THR A 254 -21.07 -7.72 -10.33
N ALA A 255 -20.95 -8.43 -11.47
CA ALA A 255 -21.97 -8.49 -12.52
C ALA A 255 -23.36 -8.97 -12.06
N LYS A 256 -23.41 -9.82 -11.03
CA LYS A 256 -24.65 -10.39 -10.48
C LYS A 256 -24.88 -10.03 -9.01
N ALA A 257 -24.03 -9.18 -8.44
CA ALA A 257 -24.13 -8.81 -7.04
C ALA A 257 -25.17 -7.69 -6.88
N ALA A 258 -26.08 -7.84 -5.92
CA ALA A 258 -26.90 -6.72 -5.46
C ALA A 258 -26.00 -5.60 -4.90
N GLU A 259 -26.55 -4.38 -4.84
CA GLU A 259 -25.90 -3.27 -4.14
C GLU A 259 -25.55 -3.68 -2.71
N SER A 260 -24.25 -3.80 -2.43
CA SER A 260 -23.70 -4.25 -1.16
C SER A 260 -22.41 -3.48 -0.87
N PRO A 261 -21.99 -3.36 0.39
CA PRO A 261 -20.72 -2.73 0.75
C PRO A 261 -19.52 -3.36 0.03
N GLU A 262 -19.52 -4.68 -0.12
CA GLU A 262 -18.48 -5.43 -0.84
C GLU A 262 -18.44 -5.02 -2.32
N ARG A 263 -19.60 -4.97 -3.01
CA ARG A 263 -19.66 -4.52 -4.41
C ARG A 263 -19.08 -3.12 -4.58
N LYS A 264 -19.44 -2.19 -3.68
CA LYS A 264 -18.92 -0.81 -3.70
C LYS A 264 -17.40 -0.78 -3.51
N LEU A 265 -16.89 -1.58 -2.59
CA LEU A 265 -15.45 -1.70 -2.32
C LEU A 265 -14.69 -2.22 -3.55
N LEU A 266 -15.16 -3.29 -4.19
CA LEU A 266 -14.49 -3.86 -5.37
C LEU A 266 -14.48 -2.89 -6.55
N MET A 267 -15.60 -2.20 -6.80
CA MET A 267 -15.70 -1.18 -7.84
C MET A 267 -14.80 0.02 -7.56
N GLN A 268 -14.79 0.51 -6.32
CA GLN A 268 -13.95 1.65 -5.92
C GLN A 268 -12.46 1.30 -5.95
N SER A 269 -12.10 0.09 -5.52
CA SER A 269 -10.71 -0.40 -5.59
C SER A 269 -10.22 -0.51 -7.03
N CYS A 270 -11.08 -0.99 -7.94
CA CYS A 270 -10.79 -1.03 -9.37
C CYS A 270 -10.65 0.39 -9.96
N LEU A 271 -11.54 1.32 -9.57
CA LEU A 271 -11.46 2.72 -9.99
C LEU A 271 -10.13 3.34 -9.57
N LEU A 272 -9.73 3.17 -8.31
CA LEU A 272 -8.45 3.66 -7.80
C LEU A 272 -7.29 3.09 -8.63
N ALA A 273 -7.21 1.77 -8.83
CA ALA A 273 -6.15 1.18 -9.63
C ALA A 273 -6.07 1.76 -11.06
N VAL A 274 -7.21 1.89 -11.75
CA VAL A 274 -7.29 2.48 -13.10
C VAL A 274 -6.82 3.94 -13.09
N VAL A 275 -7.31 4.73 -12.15
CA VAL A 275 -6.95 6.15 -11.99
C VAL A 275 -5.45 6.30 -11.71
N GLY A 276 -4.89 5.49 -10.81
CA GLY A 276 -3.47 5.47 -10.52
C GLY A 276 -2.63 5.17 -11.76
N TYR A 277 -3.06 4.22 -12.59
CA TYR A 277 -2.36 3.89 -13.84
C TYR A 277 -2.46 5.01 -14.89
N VAL A 278 -3.63 5.63 -15.04
CA VAL A 278 -3.81 6.79 -15.94
C VAL A 278 -2.95 7.97 -15.47
N LEU A 279 -2.91 8.23 -14.16
CA LEU A 279 -2.02 9.23 -13.55
C LEU A 279 -0.56 8.95 -13.85
N MET A 280 -0.15 7.69 -13.73
CA MET A 280 1.20 7.26 -14.10
C MET A 280 1.55 7.69 -15.51
N ILE A 281 0.70 7.36 -16.50
CA ILE A 281 0.93 7.69 -17.91
C ILE A 281 1.00 9.21 -18.14
N ILE A 282 0.08 9.96 -17.55
CA ILE A 282 -0.01 11.43 -17.74
C ILE A 282 1.21 12.15 -17.13
N PHE A 283 1.69 11.69 -15.98
CA PHE A 283 2.74 12.38 -15.23
C PHE A 283 4.13 11.81 -15.40
N MET A 284 4.31 10.66 -16.05
CA MET A 284 5.62 10.00 -16.13
C MET A 284 6.70 10.95 -16.67
N ASP A 285 6.39 11.66 -17.76
CA ASP A 285 7.37 12.52 -18.44
C ASP A 285 7.61 13.87 -17.72
N ARG A 286 6.75 14.23 -16.77
CA ARG A 286 6.84 15.51 -16.03
C ARG A 286 7.37 15.35 -14.61
N ALA A 287 7.01 14.26 -13.97
CA ALA A 287 7.30 13.97 -12.57
C ALA A 287 7.24 12.46 -12.32
N SER A 288 8.13 11.70 -12.97
CA SER A 288 8.18 10.22 -12.92
C SER A 288 8.10 9.66 -11.50
N GLY A 289 8.90 10.18 -10.57
CA GLY A 289 8.90 9.74 -9.17
C GLY A 289 7.56 9.96 -8.45
N PHE A 290 6.86 11.07 -8.75
CA PHE A 290 5.54 11.35 -8.20
C PHE A 290 4.46 10.46 -8.84
N ALA A 291 4.51 10.34 -10.17
CA ALA A 291 3.62 9.50 -10.98
C ALA A 291 3.64 8.05 -10.49
N PHE A 292 4.84 7.52 -10.27
CA PHE A 292 5.04 6.16 -9.78
C PHE A 292 4.52 5.99 -8.34
N ARG A 293 4.80 6.91 -7.41
CA ARG A 293 4.28 6.84 -6.03
C ARG A 293 2.75 6.88 -5.96
N ILE A 294 2.12 7.70 -6.79
CA ILE A 294 0.65 7.73 -6.89
C ILE A 294 0.13 6.40 -7.42
N TYR A 295 0.74 5.89 -8.50
CA TYR A 295 0.36 4.60 -9.07
C TYR A 295 0.44 3.49 -8.02
N GLU A 296 1.55 3.39 -7.30
CA GLU A 296 1.74 2.38 -6.25
C GLU A 296 0.70 2.50 -5.14
N LEU A 297 0.45 3.72 -4.66
CA LEU A 297 -0.53 3.99 -3.60
C LEU A 297 -1.95 3.55 -4.03
N PHE A 298 -2.34 3.82 -5.27
CA PHE A 298 -3.68 3.52 -5.78
C PHE A 298 -3.83 2.04 -6.17
N ASP A 299 -2.81 1.47 -6.82
CA ASP A 299 -2.78 0.07 -7.23
C ASP A 299 -2.77 -0.87 -6.02
N ALA A 300 -2.29 -0.44 -4.85
CA ALA A 300 -2.36 -1.22 -3.61
C ALA A 300 -3.80 -1.68 -3.27
N PHE A 301 -4.83 -0.91 -3.62
CA PHE A 301 -6.23 -1.27 -3.40
C PHE A 301 -6.71 -2.44 -4.27
N SER A 302 -6.02 -2.75 -5.36
CA SER A 302 -6.35 -3.92 -6.19
C SER A 302 -6.29 -5.24 -5.41
N VAL A 303 -5.62 -5.27 -4.26
CA VAL A 303 -5.60 -6.42 -3.34
C VAL A 303 -7.01 -6.86 -2.92
N PHE A 304 -7.97 -5.94 -2.77
CA PHE A 304 -9.35 -6.31 -2.47
C PHE A 304 -9.99 -7.11 -3.60
N VAL A 305 -9.73 -6.72 -4.85
CA VAL A 305 -10.24 -7.43 -6.05
C VAL A 305 -9.58 -8.80 -6.19
N ILE A 306 -8.26 -8.87 -6.05
CA ILE A 306 -7.51 -10.12 -6.15
C ILE A 306 -7.88 -11.09 -5.01
N ALA A 307 -8.01 -10.60 -3.79
CA ALA A 307 -8.43 -11.40 -2.64
C ALA A 307 -9.85 -11.95 -2.80
N ALA A 308 -10.80 -11.10 -3.24
CA ALA A 308 -12.17 -11.53 -3.52
C ALA A 308 -12.21 -12.61 -4.62
N ALA A 309 -11.38 -12.46 -5.66
CA ALA A 309 -11.26 -13.46 -6.72
C ALA A 309 -10.77 -14.82 -6.19
N PHE A 310 -9.74 -14.85 -5.35
CA PHE A 310 -9.31 -16.09 -4.68
C PHE A 310 -10.40 -16.69 -3.78
N LEU A 311 -11.16 -15.86 -3.07
CA LEU A 311 -12.20 -16.33 -2.16
C LEU A 311 -13.47 -16.82 -2.88
N ARG A 312 -13.75 -16.35 -4.10
CA ARG A 312 -14.94 -16.74 -4.88
C ARG A 312 -14.87 -18.17 -5.43
N ARG A 313 -13.66 -18.71 -5.61
CA ARG A 313 -13.40 -20.11 -6.04
C ARG A 313 -14.03 -20.51 -7.38
N SER A 314 -14.24 -19.56 -8.29
CA SER A 314 -14.58 -19.92 -9.67
C SER A 314 -13.30 -20.04 -10.51
N VAL A 315 -13.29 -20.96 -11.48
CA VAL A 315 -12.11 -21.16 -12.35
C VAL A 315 -11.63 -19.85 -12.99
N PRO A 316 -12.49 -18.98 -13.57
CA PRO A 316 -12.02 -17.72 -14.16
C PRO A 316 -11.41 -16.76 -13.14
N SER A 317 -11.98 -16.68 -11.93
CA SER A 317 -11.50 -15.77 -10.89
C SER A 317 -10.14 -16.21 -10.33
N TRP A 318 -9.98 -17.51 -10.07
CA TRP A 318 -8.71 -18.10 -9.66
C TRP A 318 -7.64 -17.93 -10.71
N PHE A 319 -7.94 -18.25 -11.97
CA PHE A 319 -6.97 -18.10 -13.06
C PHE A 319 -6.47 -16.65 -13.18
N GLY A 320 -7.38 -15.67 -13.17
CA GLY A 320 -7.01 -14.25 -13.21
C GLY A 320 -6.16 -13.82 -12.01
N ALA A 321 -6.55 -14.22 -10.79
CA ALA A 321 -5.81 -13.89 -9.58
C ALA A 321 -4.41 -14.52 -9.56
N PHE A 322 -4.27 -15.79 -9.96
CA PHE A 322 -2.97 -16.45 -10.06
C PHE A 322 -2.09 -15.85 -11.14
N ALA A 323 -2.63 -15.56 -12.33
CA ALA A 323 -1.88 -14.91 -13.40
C ALA A 323 -1.33 -13.55 -12.94
N TYR A 324 -2.16 -12.77 -12.24
CA TYR A 324 -1.76 -11.48 -11.67
C TYR A 324 -0.61 -11.62 -10.66
N CYS A 325 -0.76 -12.51 -9.67
CA CYS A 325 0.27 -12.75 -8.66
C CYS A 325 1.56 -13.31 -9.27
N ALA A 326 1.47 -14.24 -10.23
CA ALA A 326 2.63 -14.84 -10.87
C ALA A 326 3.47 -13.81 -11.63
N VAL A 327 2.83 -12.93 -12.42
CA VAL A 327 3.52 -11.86 -13.14
C VAL A 327 4.24 -10.92 -12.17
N LEU A 328 3.60 -10.52 -11.07
CA LEU A 328 4.23 -9.65 -10.07
C LEU A 328 5.40 -10.30 -9.34
N LEU A 329 5.31 -11.59 -9.02
CA LEU A 329 6.44 -12.32 -8.44
C LEU A 329 7.61 -12.48 -9.42
N ILE A 330 7.32 -12.71 -10.70
CA ILE A 330 8.36 -12.75 -11.75
C ILE A 330 9.05 -11.38 -11.84
N LEU A 331 8.29 -10.29 -11.91
CA LEU A 331 8.82 -8.94 -11.96
C LEU A 331 9.69 -8.61 -10.75
N LEU A 332 9.22 -8.98 -9.56
CA LEU A 332 9.97 -8.83 -8.32
C LEU A 332 11.32 -9.59 -8.40
N SER A 333 11.32 -10.81 -8.93
CA SER A 333 12.54 -11.61 -9.07
C SER A 333 13.58 -11.00 -10.03
N THR A 334 13.12 -10.19 -10.98
CA THR A 334 14.00 -9.45 -11.91
C THR A 334 14.37 -8.05 -11.42
N SER A 335 13.74 -7.58 -10.33
CA SER A 335 13.96 -6.23 -9.81
C SER A 335 15.12 -6.17 -8.82
N ALA A 336 15.81 -5.03 -8.78
CA ALA A 336 16.81 -4.74 -7.75
C ALA A 336 16.21 -4.51 -6.35
N LEU A 337 14.89 -4.70 -6.17
CA LEU A 337 14.21 -4.48 -4.88
C LEU A 337 14.55 -5.55 -3.84
N LEU A 338 15.00 -6.74 -4.26
CA LEU A 338 15.35 -7.83 -3.37
C LEU A 338 16.86 -7.89 -3.13
N LEU A 339 17.35 -7.02 -2.25
CA LEU A 339 18.69 -7.18 -1.66
C LEU A 339 18.77 -8.51 -0.90
N PRO A 340 19.96 -9.14 -0.78
CA PRO A 340 20.12 -10.35 0.03
C PRO A 340 19.54 -10.16 1.43
N TYR A 341 18.61 -11.04 1.83
CA TYR A 341 17.96 -10.93 3.13
C TYR A 341 18.98 -11.14 4.25
N GLN A 342 19.10 -10.16 5.14
CA GLN A 342 19.93 -10.21 6.34
C GLN A 342 19.06 -9.87 7.54
N LEU A 343 19.31 -10.53 8.67
CA LEU A 343 18.72 -10.13 9.95
C LEU A 343 19.47 -8.91 10.48
N ALA A 344 18.76 -8.05 11.21
CA ALA A 344 19.37 -6.91 11.87
C ALA A 344 20.45 -7.35 12.86
N PRO A 345 21.57 -6.60 12.97
CA PRO A 345 22.59 -6.91 13.95
C PRO A 345 22.04 -6.74 15.37
N LEU A 346 22.55 -7.55 16.31
CA LEU A 346 22.10 -7.53 17.71
C LEU A 346 22.23 -6.15 18.38
N SER A 347 23.15 -5.31 17.89
CA SER A 347 23.36 -3.93 18.34
C SER A 347 22.23 -2.96 17.98
N SER A 348 21.28 -3.37 17.12
CA SER A 348 20.15 -2.53 16.68
C SER A 348 18.89 -2.68 17.52
N TYR A 349 18.87 -3.59 18.49
CA TYR A 349 17.72 -3.93 19.33
C TYR A 349 17.59 -3.09 20.59
#